data_AF-A0A7Y1Z1W4-F1
#
_entry.id   AF-A0A7Y1Z1W4-F1
#
_cell.length_a   1.000
_cell.length_b   1.000
_cell.length_c   1.000
_cell.angle_alpha   90.00
_cell.angle_beta   90.00
_cell.angle_gamma   90.00
#
_symmetry.space_group_name_H-M   'P 1'
#
loop_
_entity.id
_entity.type
_entity.pdbx_description
1 polymer ?
#
loop_
_entity_poly.entity_id
_entity_poly.type
_entity_poly.pdbx_seq_one_letter_code
_entity_poly.pdbx_strand_id
1 'polypeptide(L)'
;LTLIGASLVYLLVTYVAVWSVPPDQLAASRAPLSLVFERTTGFSPAVITLIAIVATLNGVIVQMVMSARVLYGLAKQGSLPEVFGRVSAATRTPVYSTLAVVSTILVLALFLPLEALAEASSFTVLTSFTLVNLALIKLKWSGRPAPANAFIVSIWIPIVGFISCLAFLAGSIAARFDAI
;
A
#
# COMPACT_ATOMS: atom_id res chain seq x y z
N LEU A 1 -7.71 -14.18 -8.59
CA LEU A 1 -6.46 -14.97 -8.75
C LEU A 1 -5.29 -14.33 -8.03
N THR A 2 -4.94 -13.07 -8.32
CA THR A 2 -3.81 -12.36 -7.68
C THR A 2 -3.89 -12.31 -6.15
N LEU A 3 -5.04 -11.92 -5.59
CA LEU A 3 -5.24 -11.89 -4.13
C LEU A 3 -5.08 -13.27 -3.48
N ILE A 4 -5.63 -14.32 -4.09
CA ILE A 4 -5.50 -15.70 -3.59
C ILE A 4 -4.03 -16.12 -3.59
N GLY A 5 -3.31 -15.88 -4.70
CA GLY A 5 -1.89 -16.20 -4.80
C GLY A 5 -1.06 -15.46 -3.75
N ALA A 6 -1.28 -14.15 -3.58
CA ALA A 6 -0.59 -13.35 -2.57
C ALA A 6 -0.88 -13.85 -1.15
N SER A 7 -2.14 -14.10 -0.81
CA SER A 7 -2.52 -14.62 0.51
C SER A 7 -1.88 -15.98 0.79
N LEU A 8 -1.86 -16.89 -0.19
CA LEU A 8 -1.21 -18.20 -0.04
C LEU A 8 0.30 -18.05 0.22
N VAL A 9 0.98 -17.19 -0.53
CA VAL A 9 2.42 -16.93 -0.30
C VAL A 9 2.65 -16.35 1.10
N TYR A 10 1.83 -15.40 1.54
CA TYR A 10 1.95 -14.82 2.89
C TYR A 10 1.77 -15.88 3.99
N LEU A 11 0.77 -16.76 3.85
CA LEU A 11 0.52 -17.83 4.81
C LEU A 11 1.66 -18.84 4.85
N LEU A 12 2.18 -19.24 3.67
CA LEU A 12 3.29 -20.18 3.58
C LEU A 12 4.58 -19.62 4.17
N VAL A 13 4.93 -18.37 3.84
CA VAL A 13 6.12 -17.70 4.38
C VAL A 13 6.02 -17.57 5.91
N THR A 14 4.85 -17.15 6.42
CA THR A 14 4.61 -17.03 7.86
C THR A 14 4.74 -18.38 8.56
N TYR A 15 4.16 -19.43 7.99
CA TYR A 15 4.24 -20.79 8.52
C TYR A 15 5.70 -21.27 8.60
N VAL A 16 6.46 -21.13 7.51
CA VAL A 16 7.88 -21.53 7.47
C VAL A 16 8.72 -20.72 8.47
N ALA A 17 8.46 -19.41 8.60
CA ALA A 17 9.21 -18.55 9.51
C ALA A 17 9.02 -18.98 10.98
N VAL A 18 7.77 -19.13 11.42
CA VAL A 18 7.44 -19.52 12.82
C VAL A 18 7.87 -20.95 13.12
N TRP A 19 7.87 -21.85 12.13
CA TRP A 19 8.38 -23.20 12.28
C TRP A 19 9.91 -23.25 12.41
N SER A 20 10.62 -22.40 11.68
CA SER A 20 12.08 -22.45 11.57
C SER A 20 12.81 -21.70 12.68
N VAL A 21 12.24 -20.60 13.17
CA VAL A 21 12.89 -19.70 14.14
C VAL A 21 11.91 -19.38 15.27
N PRO A 22 12.35 -19.48 16.55
CA PRO A 22 11.54 -19.11 17.69
C PRO A 22 10.98 -17.66 17.58
N PRO A 23 9.69 -17.43 17.94
CA PRO A 23 9.04 -16.12 17.79
C PRO A 23 9.74 -14.96 18.50
N ASP A 24 10.41 -15.23 19.63
CA ASP A 24 11.21 -14.27 20.39
C ASP A 24 12.42 -13.76 19.57
N GLN A 25 13.10 -14.66 18.85
CA GLN A 25 14.22 -14.30 17.99
C GLN A 25 13.75 -13.56 16.72
N LEU A 26 12.58 -13.93 16.19
CA LEU A 26 11.96 -13.21 15.07
C LEU A 26 11.59 -11.78 15.47
N ALA A 27 11.00 -11.60 16.65
CA ALA A 27 10.58 -10.29 17.16
C ALA A 27 11.78 -9.36 17.46
N ALA A 28 12.92 -9.93 17.87
CA ALA A 28 14.14 -9.15 18.13
C ALA A 28 14.92 -8.78 16.86
N SER A 29 14.65 -9.44 15.73
CA SER A 29 15.42 -9.24 14.49
C SER A 29 14.89 -8.08 13.66
N ARG A 30 15.79 -7.19 13.23
CA ARG A 30 15.46 -6.14 12.23
C ARG A 30 15.26 -6.69 10.82
N ALA A 31 15.69 -7.92 10.55
CA ALA A 31 15.54 -8.59 9.27
C ALA A 31 15.12 -10.06 9.47
N PRO A 32 13.87 -10.33 9.91
CA PRO A 32 13.43 -11.68 10.29
C PRO A 32 13.54 -12.69 9.15
N LEU A 33 13.24 -12.29 7.91
CA LEU A 33 13.33 -13.19 6.75
C LEU A 33 14.76 -13.54 6.37
N SER A 34 15.72 -12.63 6.55
CA SER A 34 17.15 -12.93 6.36
C SER A 34 17.62 -13.93 7.40
N LEU A 35 17.18 -13.79 8.66
CA LEU A 35 17.48 -14.73 9.74
C LEU A 35 16.89 -16.13 9.48
N VAL A 36 15.64 -16.20 9.03
CA VAL A 36 15.00 -17.47 8.64
C VAL A 36 15.79 -18.13 7.50
N PHE A 37 16.14 -17.38 6.46
CA PHE A 37 16.91 -17.90 5.33
C PHE A 37 18.27 -18.48 5.76
N GLU A 38 19.01 -17.76 6.58
CA GLU A 38 20.32 -18.19 7.10
C GLU A 38 20.18 -19.46 7.96
N ARG A 39 19.19 -19.51 8.85
CA ARG A 39 18.95 -20.66 9.74
C ARG A 39 18.50 -21.91 9.00
N THR A 40 17.68 -21.77 7.96
CA THR A 40 17.12 -22.91 7.22
C THR A 40 18.09 -23.44 6.16
N THR A 41 18.87 -22.57 5.52
CA THR A 41 19.71 -22.96 4.37
C THR A 41 21.20 -23.05 4.66
N GLY A 42 21.69 -22.37 5.71
CA GLY A 42 23.12 -22.23 5.99
C GLY A 42 23.87 -21.35 4.98
N PHE A 43 23.19 -20.78 3.98
CA PHE A 43 23.79 -19.83 3.04
C PHE A 43 23.85 -18.42 3.62
N SER A 44 24.73 -17.60 3.04
CA SER A 44 24.85 -16.20 3.44
C SER A 44 23.53 -15.45 3.28
N PRO A 45 23.09 -14.67 4.30
CA PRO A 45 21.87 -13.86 4.22
C PRO A 45 21.96 -12.75 3.15
N ALA A 46 23.16 -12.44 2.63
CA ALA A 46 23.35 -11.44 1.60
C ALA A 46 22.55 -11.71 0.32
N VAL A 47 22.36 -12.99 -0.04
CA VAL A 47 21.64 -13.38 -1.27
C VAL A 47 20.17 -12.96 -1.18
N ILE A 48 19.48 -13.34 -0.11
CA ILE A 48 18.07 -13.02 0.07
C ILE A 48 17.88 -11.51 0.27
N THR A 49 18.82 -10.84 0.95
CA THR A 49 18.80 -9.38 1.12
C THR A 49 18.95 -8.66 -0.22
N LEU A 50 19.83 -9.10 -1.11
CA LEU A 50 19.98 -8.51 -2.44
C LEU A 50 18.70 -8.65 -3.27
N ILE A 51 18.09 -9.84 -3.25
CA ILE A 51 16.82 -10.08 -3.93
C ILE A 51 15.73 -9.15 -3.37
N ALA A 52 15.64 -9.02 -2.04
CA ALA A 52 14.69 -8.14 -1.39
C ALA A 52 14.89 -6.67 -1.78
N ILE A 53 16.13 -6.17 -1.80
CA ILE A 53 16.44 -4.78 -2.20
C ILE A 53 15.99 -4.53 -3.64
N VAL A 54 16.35 -5.42 -4.58
CA VAL A 54 15.97 -5.26 -6.00
C VAL A 54 14.44 -5.29 -6.16
N ALA A 55 13.75 -6.21 -5.47
CA ALA A 55 12.30 -6.31 -5.51
C ALA A 55 11.62 -5.05 -4.93
N THR A 56 12.08 -4.56 -3.79
CA THR A 56 11.56 -3.34 -3.14
C THR A 56 11.81 -2.10 -4.00
N LEU A 57 13.00 -1.95 -4.57
CA LEU A 57 13.32 -0.83 -5.47
C LEU A 57 12.37 -0.78 -6.67
N ASN A 58 12.14 -1.92 -7.31
CA ASN A 58 11.17 -2.00 -8.41
C ASN A 58 9.76 -1.58 -7.96
N GLY A 59 9.30 -2.07 -6.80
CA GLY A 59 8.01 -1.68 -6.23
C GLY A 59 7.89 -0.18 -5.98
N VAL A 60 8.92 0.44 -5.40
CA VAL A 60 8.96 1.88 -5.11
C VAL A 60 8.92 2.70 -6.41
N ILE A 61 9.70 2.33 -7.43
CA ILE A 61 9.71 3.02 -8.73
C ILE A 61 8.32 2.96 -9.38
N VAL A 62 7.69 1.78 -9.40
CA VAL A 62 6.33 1.62 -9.95
C VAL A 62 5.34 2.52 -9.19
N GLN A 63 5.42 2.55 -7.86
CA GLN A 63 4.54 3.38 -7.04
C GLN A 63 4.74 4.88 -7.30
N MET A 64 5.99 5.35 -7.45
CA MET A 64 6.30 6.74 -7.79
C MET A 64 5.66 7.15 -9.12
N VAL A 65 5.79 6.28 -10.14
CA VAL A 65 5.19 6.52 -11.47
C VAL A 65 3.66 6.56 -11.40
N MET A 66 3.05 5.63 -10.65
CA MET A 66 1.58 5.59 -10.49
C MET A 66 1.06 6.83 -9.77
N SER A 67 1.69 7.24 -8.67
CA SER A 67 1.31 8.45 -7.93
C SER A 67 1.43 9.71 -8.80
N ALA A 68 2.52 9.85 -9.58
CA ALA A 68 2.69 11.00 -10.48
C ALA A 68 1.58 11.09 -11.55
N ARG A 69 1.09 9.94 -12.03
CA ARG A 69 -0.04 9.88 -12.99
C ARG A 69 -1.37 10.26 -12.35
N VAL A 70 -1.59 9.92 -11.08
CA VAL A 70 -2.78 10.38 -10.34
C VAL A 70 -2.77 11.91 -10.21
N LEU A 71 -1.64 12.51 -9.82
CA LEU A 71 -1.50 13.97 -9.73
C LEU A 71 -1.73 14.65 -11.09
N TYR A 72 -1.15 14.10 -12.16
CA TYR A 72 -1.39 14.57 -13.52
C TYR A 72 -2.88 14.50 -13.91
N GLY A 73 -3.55 13.38 -13.61
CA GLY A 73 -4.97 13.19 -13.90
C GLY A 73 -5.86 14.20 -13.16
N LEU A 74 -5.56 14.46 -11.88
CA LEU A 74 -6.26 15.47 -11.08
C LEU A 74 -6.05 16.89 -11.63
N ALA A 75 -4.83 17.22 -12.08
CA ALA A 75 -4.54 18.51 -12.70
C ALA A 75 -5.28 18.69 -14.03
N LYS A 76 -5.40 17.63 -14.85
CA LYS A 76 -6.20 17.65 -16.08
C LYS A 76 -7.70 17.81 -15.85
N GLN A 77 -8.19 17.42 -14.66
CA GLN A 77 -9.57 17.62 -14.25
C GLN A 77 -9.82 18.99 -13.61
N GLY A 78 -8.80 19.85 -13.51
CA GLY A 78 -8.90 21.18 -12.90
C GLY A 78 -8.85 21.18 -11.36
N SER A 79 -8.63 20.02 -10.73
CA SER A 79 -8.58 19.89 -9.26
C SER A 79 -7.22 20.29 -8.66
N LEU A 80 -6.19 20.45 -9.48
CA LEU A 80 -4.83 20.86 -9.08
C LEU A 80 -4.29 21.92 -10.05
N PRO A 81 -3.26 22.70 -9.65
CA PRO A 81 -2.62 23.67 -10.53
C PRO A 81 -2.16 23.07 -11.86
N GLU A 82 -2.31 23.83 -12.95
CA GLU A 82 -2.00 23.38 -14.32
C GLU A 82 -0.55 22.92 -14.51
N VAL A 83 0.37 23.35 -13.65
CA VAL A 83 1.79 22.96 -13.66
C VAL A 83 1.95 21.44 -13.56
N PHE A 84 1.13 20.76 -12.76
CA PHE A 84 1.12 19.30 -12.64
C PHE A 84 0.50 18.58 -13.85
N GLY A 85 -0.24 19.32 -14.68
CA GLY A 85 -0.81 18.84 -15.94
C GLY A 85 0.14 18.93 -17.13
N ARG A 86 1.35 19.48 -16.95
CA ARG A 86 2.35 19.62 -18.03
C ARG A 86 3.15 18.33 -18.21
N VAL A 87 3.29 17.93 -19.47
CA VAL A 87 4.02 16.72 -19.87
C VAL A 87 5.22 17.13 -20.72
N SER A 88 6.38 16.51 -20.50
CA SER A 88 7.58 16.73 -21.30
C SER A 88 7.38 16.23 -22.74
N ALA A 89 7.78 17.04 -23.72
CA ALA A 89 7.66 16.69 -25.14
C ALA A 89 8.59 15.53 -25.56
N ALA A 90 9.74 15.37 -24.90
CA ALA A 90 10.73 14.35 -25.25
C ALA A 90 10.39 12.97 -24.66
N THR A 91 10.02 12.92 -23.37
CA THR A 91 9.79 11.66 -22.64
C THR A 91 8.31 11.29 -22.49
N ARG A 92 7.39 12.22 -22.83
CA ARG A 92 5.93 12.07 -22.61
C ARG A 92 5.58 11.75 -21.16
N THR A 93 6.39 12.22 -20.20
CA THR A 93 6.17 12.04 -18.75
C THR A 93 5.80 13.35 -18.06
N PRO A 94 4.92 13.33 -17.04
CA PRO A 94 4.55 14.51 -16.27
C PRO A 94 5.66 14.86 -15.25
N VAL A 95 6.72 15.53 -15.73
CA VAL A 95 7.96 15.75 -14.96
C VAL A 95 7.71 16.49 -13.64
N TYR A 96 6.88 17.53 -13.62
CA TYR A 96 6.57 18.27 -12.39
C TYR A 96 5.84 17.42 -11.35
N SER A 97 4.90 16.57 -11.79
CA SER A 97 4.21 15.63 -10.90
C SER A 97 5.15 14.56 -10.36
N THR A 98 6.06 14.05 -11.20
CA THR A 98 7.09 13.11 -10.75
C THR A 98 8.03 13.75 -9.74
N LEU A 99 8.53 14.96 -10.01
CA LEU A 99 9.41 15.68 -9.09
C LEU A 99 8.73 15.92 -7.74
N ALA A 100 7.47 16.35 -7.73
CA ALA A 100 6.72 16.58 -6.50
C ALA A 100 6.51 15.29 -5.68
N VAL A 101 6.19 14.18 -6.35
CA VAL A 101 6.03 12.87 -5.68
C VAL A 101 7.37 12.41 -5.11
N VAL A 102 8.44 12.45 -5.90
CA VAL A 102 9.78 12.02 -5.47
C VAL A 102 10.31 12.90 -4.34
N SER A 103 10.16 14.21 -4.44
CA SER A 103 10.59 15.13 -3.38
C SER A 103 9.83 14.88 -2.09
N THR A 104 8.52 14.64 -2.16
CA THR A 104 7.70 14.32 -0.98
C THR A 104 8.16 13.01 -0.36
N ILE A 105 8.33 11.94 -1.15
CA ILE A 105 8.81 10.64 -0.65
C ILE A 105 10.20 10.79 -0.02
N LEU A 106 11.11 11.52 -0.65
CA LEU A 106 12.46 11.72 -0.14
C LEU A 106 12.46 12.46 1.20
N VAL A 107 11.68 13.53 1.32
CA VAL A 107 11.53 14.26 2.58
C VAL A 107 10.96 13.33 3.65
N LEU A 108 9.87 12.63 3.37
CA LEU A 108 9.26 11.73 4.35
C LEU A 108 10.21 10.61 4.78
N ALA A 109 10.94 10.01 3.84
CA ALA A 109 11.89 8.93 4.11
C ALA A 109 13.13 9.37 4.90
N LEU A 110 13.54 10.64 4.81
CA LEU A 110 14.69 11.17 5.55
C LEU A 110 14.34 11.59 6.98
N PHE A 111 13.10 12.03 7.22
CA PHE A 111 12.71 12.64 8.49
C PHE A 111 11.82 11.75 9.37
N LEU A 112 11.17 10.72 8.82
CA LEU A 112 10.25 9.86 9.57
C LEU A 112 10.76 8.42 9.67
N PRO A 113 10.56 7.75 10.82
CA PRO A 113 10.90 6.34 10.97
C PRO A 113 9.99 5.46 10.10
N LEU A 114 10.53 4.32 9.66
CA LEU A 114 9.85 3.39 8.75
C LEU A 114 8.53 2.90 9.34
N GLU A 115 8.49 2.66 10.64
CA GLU A 115 7.32 2.16 11.37
C GLU A 115 6.17 3.17 11.30
N ALA A 116 6.46 4.45 11.55
CA ALA A 116 5.47 5.52 11.46
C ALA A 116 4.97 5.71 10.02
N LEU A 117 5.85 5.59 9.03
CA LEU A 117 5.48 5.62 7.61
C LEU A 117 4.57 4.45 7.22
N ALA A 118 4.86 3.25 7.72
CA ALA A 118 4.06 2.05 7.48
C ALA A 118 2.67 2.16 8.13
N GLU A 119 2.59 2.70 9.35
CA GLU A 119 1.33 2.97 10.05
C GLU A 119 0.50 4.02 9.29
N ALA A 120 1.11 5.16 8.94
CA ALA A 120 0.44 6.23 8.21
C ALA A 120 -0.04 5.77 6.81
N SER A 121 0.75 4.95 6.13
CA SER A 121 0.37 4.35 4.85
C SER A 121 -0.83 3.42 5.01
N SER A 122 -0.81 2.53 6.00
CA SER A 122 -1.92 1.62 6.29
C SER A 122 -3.20 2.40 6.64
N PHE A 123 -3.08 3.43 7.48
CA PHE A 123 -4.17 4.34 7.83
C PHE A 123 -4.77 5.02 6.60
N THR A 124 -3.92 5.54 5.71
CA THR A 124 -4.34 6.22 4.47
C THR A 124 -5.08 5.28 3.53
N VAL A 125 -4.59 4.05 3.35
CA VAL A 125 -5.22 3.03 2.50
C VAL A 125 -6.56 2.58 3.07
N LEU A 126 -6.62 2.27 4.37
CA LEU A 126 -7.87 1.87 5.03
C LEU A 126 -8.91 3.00 4.99
N THR A 127 -8.50 4.25 5.17
CA THR A 127 -9.39 5.41 5.06
C THR A 127 -9.93 5.55 3.64
N SER A 128 -9.06 5.41 2.64
CA SER A 128 -9.47 5.45 1.23
C SER A 128 -10.47 4.35 0.89
N PHE A 129 -10.22 3.11 1.35
CA PHE A 129 -11.16 2.01 1.16
C PHE A 129 -12.48 2.21 1.90
N THR A 130 -12.45 2.80 3.10
CA THR A 130 -13.67 3.16 3.84
C THR A 130 -14.52 4.15 3.03
N LEU A 131 -13.90 5.21 2.51
CA LEU A 131 -14.59 6.21 1.68
C LEU A 131 -15.13 5.63 0.37
N VAL A 132 -14.37 4.76 -0.29
CA VAL A 132 -14.81 4.09 -1.54
C VAL A 132 -16.01 3.18 -1.26
N ASN A 133 -15.97 2.36 -0.20
CA ASN A 133 -17.09 1.50 0.16
C ASN A 133 -18.34 2.32 0.53
N LEU A 134 -18.17 3.41 1.28
CA LEU A 134 -19.27 4.32 1.62
C LEU A 134 -19.87 4.99 0.37
N ALA A 135 -19.02 5.43 -0.56
CA ALA A 135 -19.47 6.00 -1.83
C ALA A 135 -20.27 4.98 -2.66
N LEU A 136 -19.84 3.71 -2.69
CA LEU A 136 -20.57 2.63 -3.37
C LEU A 136 -21.92 2.33 -2.72
N ILE A 137 -22.00 2.31 -1.38
CA ILE A 137 -23.26 2.15 -0.65
C ILE A 137 -24.22 3.29 -0.99
N LYS A 138 -23.73 4.54 -0.92
CA LYS A 138 -24.53 5.74 -1.25
C LYS A 138 -24.99 5.72 -2.70
N LEU A 139 -24.13 5.29 -3.63
CA LEU A 139 -24.48 5.18 -5.05
C LEU A 139 -25.58 4.13 -5.26
N LYS A 140 -25.50 2.98 -4.59
CA LYS A 140 -26.53 1.92 -4.67
C LYS A 140 -27.86 2.34 -4.06
N TRP A 141 -27.85 3.04 -2.93
CA TRP A 141 -29.07 3.58 -2.33
C TRP A 141 -29.69 4.74 -3.11
N SER A 142 -28.90 5.47 -3.91
CA SER A 142 -29.43 6.57 -4.72
C SER A 142 -30.40 6.14 -5.82
N GLY A 143 -30.51 4.84 -6.11
CA GLY A 143 -31.40 4.30 -7.15
C GLY A 143 -31.02 4.69 -8.58
N ARG A 144 -29.86 5.34 -8.79
CA ARG A 144 -29.38 5.70 -10.13
C ARG A 144 -29.07 4.43 -10.94
N PRO A 145 -29.52 4.34 -12.21
CA PRO A 145 -29.22 3.20 -13.05
C PRO A 145 -27.70 3.06 -13.23
N ALA A 146 -27.19 1.85 -13.07
CA ALA A 146 -25.79 1.56 -13.33
C ALA A 146 -25.50 1.74 -14.84
N PRO A 147 -24.28 2.18 -15.22
CA PRO A 147 -23.86 2.22 -16.61
C PRO A 147 -24.01 0.85 -17.29
N ALA A 148 -24.35 0.81 -18.58
CA ALA A 148 -24.66 -0.44 -19.30
C ALA A 148 -23.56 -1.52 -19.25
N ASN A 149 -22.29 -1.11 -19.10
CA ASN A 149 -21.13 -2.01 -19.03
C ASN A 149 -20.56 -2.15 -17.60
N ALA A 150 -21.29 -1.73 -16.56
CA ALA A 150 -20.79 -1.78 -15.20
C ALA A 150 -21.00 -3.17 -14.58
N PHE A 151 -19.95 -3.69 -13.91
CA PHE A 151 -20.07 -4.88 -13.09
C PHE A 151 -20.85 -4.58 -11.81
N ILE A 152 -22.02 -5.21 -11.65
CA ILE A 152 -22.92 -4.96 -10.52
C ILE A 152 -22.66 -5.99 -9.42
N VAL A 153 -22.10 -5.53 -8.31
CA VAL A 153 -21.93 -6.32 -7.08
C VAL A 153 -23.15 -6.22 -6.17
N SER A 154 -23.40 -7.24 -5.34
CA SER A 154 -24.42 -7.17 -4.28
C SER A 154 -24.08 -6.11 -3.23
N ILE A 155 -25.09 -5.48 -2.63
CA ILE A 155 -24.91 -4.38 -1.66
C ILE A 155 -24.20 -4.81 -0.36
N TRP A 156 -24.30 -6.09 -0.01
CA TRP A 156 -23.63 -6.63 1.17
C TRP A 156 -22.10 -6.56 1.07
N ILE A 157 -21.54 -6.63 -0.14
CA ILE A 157 -20.09 -6.58 -0.37
C ILE A 157 -19.47 -5.26 0.11
N PRO A 158 -19.92 -4.07 -0.34
CA PRO A 158 -19.37 -2.82 0.16
C PRO A 158 -19.73 -2.54 1.62
N ILE A 159 -20.85 -3.07 2.14
CA ILE A 159 -21.18 -2.96 3.57
C ILE A 159 -20.16 -3.72 4.44
N VAL A 160 -19.88 -4.98 4.11
CA VAL A 160 -18.87 -5.78 4.83
C VAL A 160 -17.49 -5.14 4.71
N GLY A 161 -17.14 -4.63 3.52
CA GLY A 161 -15.88 -3.91 3.29
C GLY A 161 -15.77 -2.64 4.15
N PHE A 162 -16.83 -1.84 4.21
CA PHE A 162 -16.92 -0.64 5.04
C PHE A 162 -16.74 -0.98 6.53
N ILE A 163 -17.52 -1.94 7.04
CA ILE A 163 -17.46 -2.36 8.46
C ILE A 163 -16.06 -2.88 8.80
N SER A 164 -15.47 -3.71 7.93
CA SER A 164 -14.13 -4.27 8.15
C SER A 164 -13.07 -3.17 8.20
N CYS A 165 -13.05 -2.26 7.22
CA CYS A 165 -12.08 -1.17 7.21
C CYS A 165 -12.24 -0.25 8.42
N LEU A 166 -13.48 0.03 8.82
CA LEU A 166 -13.78 0.85 9.99
C LEU A 166 -13.32 0.17 11.29
N ALA A 167 -13.51 -1.14 11.42
CA ALA A 167 -13.02 -1.90 12.57
C ALA A 167 -11.49 -1.85 12.69
N PHE A 168 -10.76 -2.04 11.58
CA PHE A 168 -9.29 -1.95 11.57
C PHE A 168 -8.80 -0.51 11.86
N LEU A 169 -9.49 0.51 11.35
CA LEU A 169 -9.19 1.92 11.65
C LEU A 169 -9.42 2.27 13.12
N ALA A 170 -10.53 1.80 13.69
CA ALA A 170 -10.81 1.99 15.11
C ALA A 170 -9.73 1.31 15.97
N GLY A 171 -9.31 0.10 15.59
CA GLY A 171 -8.23 -0.61 16.25
C GLY A 171 -6.87 0.12 16.15
N SER A 172 -6.52 0.67 14.99
CA SER A 172 -5.27 1.41 14.82
C SER A 172 -5.27 2.72 15.62
N ILE A 173 -6.40 3.41 15.72
CA ILE A 173 -6.54 4.62 16.55
C ILE A 173 -6.44 4.25 18.03
N ALA A 174 -7.13 3.20 18.48
CA ALA A 174 -7.09 2.76 19.88
C ALA A 174 -5.66 2.39 20.32
N ALA A 175 -4.94 1.63 19.50
CA ALA A 175 -3.54 1.28 19.79
C ALA A 175 -2.62 2.51 19.90
N ARG A 176 -2.96 3.62 19.25
CA ARG A 176 -2.21 4.88 19.35
C ARG A 176 -2.51 5.66 20.61
N PHE A 177 -3.71 5.52 21.18
CA PHE A 177 -4.04 6.10 22.48
C PHE A 177 -3.37 5.35 23.64
N ASP A 178 -3.20 4.02 23.53
CA ASP A 178 -2.50 3.22 24.55
C ASP A 178 -0.98 3.49 24.60
N ALA A 179 -0.42 4.14 23.58
CA ALA A 179 1.01 4.44 23.46
C ALA A 179 1.41 5.84 23.98
N ILE A 180 0.45 6.67 24.42
CA ILE A 180 0.64 8.04 24.95
C ILE A 180 0.49 8.00 26.47
#